data_AF-Q5GST8-F1
#
_entry.id   AF-Q5GST8-F1
#
_cell.length_a   1.000
_cell.length_b   1.000
_cell.length_c   1.000
_cell.angle_alpha   90.00
_cell.angle_beta   90.00
_cell.angle_gamma   90.00
#
_symmetry.space_group_name_H-M   'P 1'
#
loop_
_entity.id
_entity.type
_entity.pdbx_description
1 polymer ?
#
loop_
_entity_poly.entity_id
_entity_poly.type
_entity_poly.pdbx_seq_one_letter_code
_entity_poly.pdbx_strand_id
1 'polypeptide(L)' 'MQHKSKPGSLPVTLKEVKSFLRIENAQDDKLISNLIFIATDYAGWYMKNSLVKQTWQVLL' A
#
# COMPACT_ATOMS: atom_id res chain seq x y z
N MET A 1 16.01 -1.27 -6.44
CA MET A 1 15.93 -1.93 -5.12
C MET A 1 14.73 -2.87 -5.18
N GLN A 2 14.88 -4.15 -4.86
CA GLN A 2 13.75 -5.09 -4.86
C GLN A 2 13.16 -5.18 -3.45
N HIS A 3 11.83 -5.22 -3.34
CA HIS A 3 11.13 -5.42 -2.08
C HIS A 3 11.35 -6.87 -1.64
N LYS A 4 11.93 -7.09 -0.46
CA LYS A 4 12.20 -8.45 0.06
C LYS A 4 10.95 -9.12 0.63
N SER A 5 9.95 -8.35 1.03
CA SER A 5 8.68 -8.83 1.60
C SER A 5 7.57 -7.78 1.51
N LYS A 6 6.31 -8.21 1.65
CA LYS A 6 5.17 -7.29 1.81
C LYS A 6 5.38 -6.38 3.03
N PRO A 7 4.94 -5.11 2.99
CA PRO A 7 5.04 -4.21 4.13
C PRO A 7 4.21 -4.73 5.30
N GLY A 8 4.71 -4.53 6.53
CA GLY A 8 4.04 -5.00 7.74
C GLY A 8 2.73 -4.25 8.06
N SER A 9 2.59 -3.02 7.57
CA SER A 9 1.36 -2.23 7.60
C SER A 9 1.36 -1.22 6.45
N LEU A 10 0.15 -0.87 5.96
CA LEU A 10 -0.06 0.16 4.94
C LEU A 10 -0.45 1.48 5.62
N PRO A 11 -0.23 2.65 4.98
CA PRO A 11 -0.56 3.96 5.56
C PRO A 11 -2.05 4.17 5.80
N VAL A 12 -2.89 3.44 5.05
CA VAL A 12 -4.35 3.41 5.20
C VAL A 12 -4.86 1.98 5.12
N THR A 13 -5.95 1.71 5.83
CA THR A 13 -6.64 0.43 5.87
C THR A 13 -7.71 0.33 4.80
N LEU A 14 -8.10 -0.90 4.44
CA LEU A 14 -9.24 -1.14 3.55
C LEU A 14 -10.53 -0.50 4.09
N LYS A 15 -10.74 -0.52 5.41
CA LYS A 15 -11.91 0.08 6.07
C LYS A 15 -11.95 1.60 5.88
N GLU A 16 -10.83 2.29 6.08
CA GLU A 16 -10.74 3.74 5.90
C GLU A 16 -11.00 4.14 4.46
N VAL A 17 -10.42 3.41 3.49
CA VAL A 17 -10.63 3.68 2.07
C VAL A 17 -12.08 3.41 1.64
N LYS A 18 -12.69 2.33 2.10
CA LYS A 18 -14.11 2.04 1.84
C LYS A 18 -15.02 3.10 2.44
N SER A 19 -14.72 3.56 3.66
CA SER A 19 -15.47 4.65 4.29
C SER A 19 -15.34 5.95 3.51
N PHE A 20 -14.14 6.28 3.02
CA PHE A 20 -13.89 7.46 2.19
C PHE A 20 -14.63 7.40 0.85
N LEU A 21 -14.63 6.24 0.19
CA LEU A 21 -15.28 6.01 -1.11
C LEU A 21 -16.79 5.72 -1.00
N ARG A 22 -17.34 5.63 0.22
CA ARG A 22 -18.74 5.25 0.50
C ARG A 22 -19.12 3.88 -0.08
N ILE A 23 -18.21 2.91 0.01
CA ILE A 23 -18.41 1.53 -0.42
C ILE A 23 -18.75 0.66 0.79
N GLU A 24 -19.95 0.09 0.80
CA GLU A 24 -20.44 -0.73 1.92
C GLU A 24 -20.33 -2.25 1.67
N ASN A 25 -20.33 -2.67 0.40
CA ASN A 25 -20.23 -4.09 0.02
C ASN A 25 -18.76 -4.56 -0.01
N ALA A 26 -18.55 -5.89 -0.09
CA ALA A 26 -17.23 -6.51 -0.09
C ALA A 26 -16.74 -6.99 -1.47
N GLN A 27 -17.49 -6.70 -2.54
CA GLN A 27 -17.23 -7.26 -3.87
C GLN A 27 -15.86 -6.83 -4.42
N ASP A 28 -15.46 -5.61 -4.11
CA ASP A 28 -14.23 -4.99 -4.63
C ASP A 28 -13.08 -4.96 -3.62
N ASP A 29 -13.20 -5.63 -2.46
CA ASP A 29 -12.21 -5.54 -1.37
C ASP A 29 -10.80 -5.92 -1.84
N LYS A 30 -10.68 -6.93 -2.69
CA LYS A 30 -9.40 -7.35 -3.28
C LYS A 30 -8.83 -6.30 -4.23
N LEU A 31 -9.67 -5.69 -5.07
CA LEU A 31 -9.25 -4.64 -6.00
C LEU A 31 -8.79 -3.40 -5.22
N ILE A 32 -9.59 -2.95 -4.25
CA ILE A 32 -9.27 -1.80 -3.39
C ILE A 32 -7.96 -2.05 -2.63
N SER A 33 -7.77 -3.25 -2.07
CA SER A 33 -6.51 -3.60 -1.38
C SER A 33 -5.29 -3.51 -2.30
N ASN A 34 -5.41 -3.96 -3.56
CA ASN A 34 -4.33 -3.83 -4.54
C ASN A 34 -4.06 -2.37 -4.90
N LEU A 35 -5.12 -1.55 -5.03
CA LEU A 35 -4.99 -0.12 -5.30
C LEU A 35 -4.28 0.61 -4.16
N ILE A 36 -4.57 0.28 -2.89
CA ILE A 36 -3.85 0.84 -1.73
C ILE A 36 -2.35 0.54 -1.83
N PHE A 37 -2.00 -0.70 -2.20
CA PHE A 37 -0.59 -1.09 -2.36
C PHE A 37 0.10 -0.27 -3.47
N ILE A 38 -0.51 -0.20 -4.65
CA ILE A 38 0.04 0.54 -5.81
C ILE A 38 0.17 2.03 -5.48
N ALA A 39 -0.85 2.63 -4.87
CA ALA A 39 -0.83 4.04 -4.49
C ALA A 39 0.25 4.33 -3.43
N THR A 40 0.44 3.43 -2.47
CA THR A 40 1.49 3.55 -1.45
C THR A 40 2.88 3.52 -2.09
N ASP A 41 3.12 2.57 -2.99
CA ASP A 41 4.39 2.44 -3.71
C ASP A 41 4.67 3.67 -4.57
N TYR A 42 3.68 4.10 -5.35
CA TYR A 42 3.79 5.28 -6.21
C TYR A 42 4.07 6.57 -5.43
N ALA A 43 3.35 6.78 -4.32
CA ALA A 43 3.57 7.93 -3.46
C ALA A 43 4.97 7.91 -2.84
N GLY A 44 5.45 6.74 -2.39
CA GLY A 44 6.81 6.60 -1.87
C GLY A 44 7.89 6.88 -2.92
N TRP A 45 7.71 6.36 -4.14
CA TRP A 45 8.58 6.66 -5.27
C TRP A 45 8.63 8.15 -5.59
N TYR A 46 7.47 8.81 -5.68
CA TYR A 46 7.36 10.23 -5.99
C TYR A 46 8.05 11.11 -4.92
N MET A 47 7.83 10.77 -3.65
CA MET A 47 8.44 11.49 -2.52
C MET A 47 9.92 11.16 -2.31
N LYS A 48 10.48 10.21 -3.05
CA LYS A 48 11.81 9.62 -2.82
C LYS A 48 12.00 9.17 -1.36
N ASN A 49 10.93 8.71 -0.72
CA ASN A 49 10.91 8.32 0.69
C ASN A 49 10.03 7.09 0.91
N SER A 50 10.39 6.26 1.88
CA SER A 50 9.59 5.11 2.27
C SER A 50 8.44 5.53 3.18
N LEU A 51 7.20 5.37 2.73
CA LEU A 51 6.00 5.69 3.54
C LEU A 51 5.66 4.62 4.58
N VAL A 52 6.25 3.43 4.44
CA VAL A 52 6.04 2.29 5.33
C VAL A 52 7.38 1.72 5.77
N LYS A 53 7.46 1.17 6.99
CA LYS A 53 8.65 0.45 7.43
C LYS A 53 8.76 -0.84 6.61
N GLN A 54 9.86 -0.98 5.87
CA GLN A 54 10.09 -2.11 4.98
C GLN A 54 11.55 -2.59 5.04
N THR A 55 11.74 -3.87 4.73
CA THR A 55 13.06 -4.51 4.68
C THR A 55 13.56 -4.52 3.24
N TRP A 56 14.64 -3.79 3.00
CA TRP A 56 15.28 -3.72 1.67
C TRP A 56 16.39 -4.76 1.54
N GLN A 57 16.48 -5.43 0.39
CA GLN A 57 17.69 -6.13 0.00
C GLN A 57 18.56 -5.21 -0.85
N VAL A 58 19.76 -4.91 -0.36
CA VAL A 58 20.79 -4.26 -1.15
C VAL A 58 21.59 -5.37 -1.83
N LEU A 59 21.60 -5.40 -3.16
CA LEU A 59 22.61 -6.15 -3.89
C LEU A 59 23.90 -5.34 -3.82
N LEU A 60 24.93 -5.91 -3.20
CA LEU A 60 26.31 -5.43 -3.29
C LEU A 60 26.94 -5.92 -4.59
#